data_AF-A0A7W1QG19-F1
#
_entry.id   AF-A0A7W1QG19-F1
#
_cell.length_a   1.000
_cell.length_b   1.000
_cell.length_c   1.000
_cell.angle_alpha   90.00
_cell.angle_beta   90.00
_cell.angle_gamma   90.00
#
_symmetry.space_group_name_H-M   'P 1'
#
loop_
_entity.id
_entity.type
_entity.pdbx_description
1 polymer ?
#
loop_
_entity_poly.entity_id
_entity_poly.type
_entity_poly.pdbx_seq_one_letter_code
_entity_poly.pdbx_strand_id
1 'polypeptide(L)'
;MRYLFDPANWEWLTTGSNARFLLEGFLVNLQIALIAMVFSLLLGLALALMRISRVRPLSIAVGLWIDVWRNLPLVLMILYLAIALPKPWRDAYEQAAPDFLPEALQTGRVFA
;
A
#
# COMPACT_ATOMS: atom_id res chain seq x y z
N MET A 1 -16.30 -11.18 28.09
CA MET A 1 -14.94 -10.58 28.19
C MET A 1 -13.88 -11.58 28.68
N ARG A 2 -14.16 -12.49 29.62
CA ARG A 2 -13.22 -13.53 30.08
C ARG A 2 -12.68 -14.47 28.99
N TYR A 3 -13.49 -14.81 27.99
CA TYR A 3 -13.10 -15.68 26.88
C TYR A 3 -11.93 -15.12 26.04
N LEU A 4 -11.90 -13.81 25.77
CA LEU A 4 -10.85 -13.21 24.92
C LEU A 4 -9.46 -13.28 25.56
N PHE A 5 -9.39 -13.35 26.88
CA PHE A 5 -8.12 -13.34 27.64
C PHE A 5 -7.74 -14.74 28.16
N ASP A 6 -8.39 -15.79 27.68
CA ASP A 6 -8.00 -17.17 27.97
C ASP A 6 -6.69 -17.50 27.22
N PRO A 7 -5.59 -17.88 27.92
CA PRO A 7 -4.31 -18.20 27.29
C PRO A 7 -4.40 -19.27 26.20
N ALA A 8 -5.35 -20.21 26.29
CA ALA A 8 -5.56 -21.25 25.28
C ALA A 8 -5.91 -20.66 23.90
N ASN A 9 -6.58 -19.50 23.86
CA ASN A 9 -6.96 -18.83 22.60
C ASN A 9 -5.78 -18.15 21.88
N TRP A 10 -4.62 -18.05 22.53
CA TRP A 10 -3.43 -17.37 22.01
C TRP A 10 -2.25 -18.30 21.78
N GLU A 11 -2.36 -19.57 22.17
CA GLU A 11 -1.31 -20.58 22.04
C GLU A 11 -0.85 -20.78 20.59
N TRP A 12 -1.75 -20.58 19.62
CA TRP A 12 -1.44 -20.65 18.20
C TRP A 12 -0.39 -19.61 17.75
N LEU A 13 -0.26 -18.46 18.43
CA LEU A 13 0.73 -17.45 18.09
C LEU A 13 2.16 -17.97 18.29
N THR A 14 2.38 -18.67 19.40
CA THR A 14 3.70 -19.14 19.82
C THR A 14 4.00 -20.56 19.37
N THR A 15 2.99 -21.28 18.89
CA THR A 15 3.15 -22.64 18.38
C THR A 15 3.83 -22.63 17.01
N GLY A 16 4.86 -23.47 16.85
CA GLY A 16 5.55 -23.65 15.57
C GLY A 16 6.27 -22.38 15.11
N SER A 17 6.06 -22.01 13.83
CA SER A 17 6.68 -20.84 13.20
C SER A 17 5.75 -19.64 13.05
N ASN A 18 4.56 -19.65 13.68
CA ASN A 18 3.52 -18.63 13.47
C ASN A 18 3.97 -17.23 13.90
N ALA A 19 4.61 -17.11 15.06
CA ALA A 19 5.17 -15.84 15.53
C ALA A 19 6.17 -15.25 14.52
N ARG A 20 7.02 -16.10 13.93
CA ARG A 20 7.99 -15.69 12.92
C ARG A 20 7.30 -15.23 11.64
N PHE A 21 6.30 -15.96 11.16
CA PHE A 21 5.51 -15.59 9.98
C PHE A 21 4.82 -14.22 10.16
N LEU A 22 4.22 -13.97 11.33
CA LEU A 22 3.60 -12.68 11.65
C LEU A 22 4.62 -11.53 11.68
N LEU A 23 5.81 -11.78 12.26
CA LEU A 23 6.89 -10.80 12.29
C LEU A 23 7.43 -10.50 10.89
N GLU A 24 7.62 -11.52 10.05
CA GLU A 24 8.05 -11.35 8.66
C GLU A 24 7.03 -10.50 7.87
N GLY A 25 5.73 -10.82 7.97
CA GLY A 25 4.67 -10.03 7.34
C GLY A 25 4.60 -8.59 7.88
N PHE A 26 4.80 -8.39 9.18
CA PHE A 26 4.88 -7.06 9.79
C PHE A 26 6.07 -6.25 9.26
N LEU A 27 7.26 -6.86 9.16
CA LEU A 27 8.45 -6.20 8.65
C LEU A 27 8.29 -5.81 7.18
N VAL A 28 7.65 -6.66 6.37
CA VAL A 28 7.32 -6.32 4.97
C VAL A 28 6.39 -5.10 4.91
N ASN A 29 5.33 -5.08 5.73
CA ASN A 29 4.42 -3.92 5.79
C ASN A 29 5.16 -2.63 6.16
N LEU A 30 6.10 -2.70 7.12
CA LEU A 30 6.92 -1.57 7.51
C LEU A 30 7.81 -1.10 6.35
N GLN A 31 8.46 -2.03 5.63
CA GLN A 31 9.27 -1.70 4.45
C GLN A 31 8.44 -1.01 3.36
N ILE A 32 7.28 -1.57 3.01
CA ILE A 32 6.36 -0.98 2.03
C ILE A 32 5.91 0.42 2.49
N ALA A 33 5.53 0.57 3.76
CA ALA A 33 5.10 1.85 4.31
C ALA A 33 6.21 2.92 4.26
N LEU A 34 7.46 2.54 4.58
CA LEU A 34 8.60 3.45 4.52
C LEU A 34 8.88 3.91 3.09
N ILE A 35 8.89 2.98 2.13
CA ILE A 35 9.09 3.29 0.71
C ILE A 35 7.97 4.23 0.24
N ALA A 36 6.70 3.86 0.50
CA ALA A 36 5.54 4.67 0.11
C ALA A 36 5.58 6.07 0.74
N MET A 37 6.02 6.20 2.00
CA MET A 37 6.15 7.47 2.69
C MET A 37 7.20 8.37 2.04
N VAL A 38 8.39 7.84 1.73
CA VAL A 38 9.45 8.59 1.05
C VAL A 38 8.96 9.12 -0.31
N PHE A 39 8.37 8.26 -1.14
CA PHE A 39 7.84 8.69 -2.44
C PHE A 39 6.68 9.68 -2.30
N SER A 40 5.77 9.46 -1.35
CA SER A 40 4.63 10.37 -1.10
C SER A 40 5.09 11.73 -0.60
N LEU A 41 6.15 11.79 0.21
CA LEU A 41 6.75 13.05 0.66
C LEU A 41 7.38 13.82 -0.50
N LEU A 42 8.16 13.14 -1.36
CA LEU A 42 8.79 13.78 -2.51
C LEU A 42 7.76 14.34 -3.49
N LEU A 43 6.78 13.50 -3.88
CA LEU A 43 5.72 13.89 -4.80
C LEU A 43 4.76 14.92 -4.18
N GLY A 44 4.37 14.71 -2.92
CA GLY A 44 3.50 15.62 -2.18
C GLY A 44 4.14 17.00 -2.00
N LEU A 45 5.43 17.07 -1.71
CA LEU A 45 6.17 18.32 -1.64
C LEU A 45 6.22 19.02 -3.01
N ALA A 46 6.51 18.29 -4.08
CA ALA A 46 6.50 18.86 -5.43
C ALA A 46 5.13 19.45 -5.80
N LEU A 47 4.05 18.72 -5.53
CA LEU A 47 2.68 19.19 -5.74
C LEU A 47 2.34 20.40 -4.85
N ALA A 48 2.76 20.40 -3.58
CA ALA A 48 2.54 21.52 -2.67
C ALA A 48 3.25 22.79 -3.16
N LEU A 49 4.48 22.67 -3.65
CA LEU A 49 5.22 23.79 -4.24
C LEU A 49 4.54 24.31 -5.51
N MET A 50 4.06 23.42 -6.39
CA MET A 50 3.30 23.82 -7.57
C MET A 50 1.98 24.53 -7.22
N ARG A 51 1.33 24.16 -6.12
CA ARG A 51 0.10 24.81 -5.64
C ARG A 51 0.34 26.26 -5.20
N ILE A 52 1.53 26.59 -4.70
CA ILE A 52 1.91 27.96 -4.28
C ILE A 52 2.36 28.82 -5.49
N SER A 53 2.57 28.20 -6.66
CA SER A 53 3.03 28.91 -7.86
C SER A 53 2.11 30.08 -8.24
N ARG A 54 2.72 31.17 -8.69
CA ARG A 54 2.02 32.38 -9.17
C ARG A 54 1.20 32.12 -10.45
N VAL A 55 1.49 31.02 -11.14
CA VAL A 55 0.79 30.58 -12.36
C VAL A 55 -0.58 30.02 -11.98
N ARG A 56 -1.62 30.87 -12.03
CA ARG A 56 -2.99 30.52 -11.61
C ARG A 56 -3.53 29.22 -12.23
N PRO A 57 -3.40 28.95 -13.54
CA PRO A 57 -3.91 27.71 -14.12
C PRO A 57 -3.25 26.46 -13.52
N LEU A 58 -1.94 26.51 -13.26
CA LEU A 58 -1.19 25.42 -12.65
C LEU A 58 -1.64 25.17 -11.21
N SER A 59 -1.76 26.22 -10.41
CA SER A 59 -2.21 26.13 -9.02
C SER A 59 -3.61 25.51 -8.91
N ILE A 60 -4.54 25.92 -9.79
CA ILE A 60 -5.90 25.36 -9.83
C ILE A 60 -5.89 23.89 -10.27
N ALA A 61 -5.16 23.55 -11.34
CA ALA A 61 -5.08 22.16 -11.83
C ALA A 61 -4.51 21.22 -10.76
N VAL A 62 -3.43 21.62 -10.10
CA VAL A 62 -2.82 20.85 -9.01
C VAL A 62 -3.74 20.79 -7.79
N GLY A 63 -4.43 21.88 -7.46
CA GLY A 63 -5.43 21.92 -6.40
C GLY A 63 -6.53 20.90 -6.63
N LEU A 64 -7.11 20.88 -7.83
CA LEU A 64 -8.16 19.95 -8.21
C LEU A 64 -7.67 18.49 -8.19
N TRP A 65 -6.45 18.24 -8.68
CA TRP A 65 -5.82 16.93 -8.59
C TRP A 65 -5.73 16.44 -7.13
N ILE A 66 -5.15 17.25 -6.24
CA ILE A 66 -5.02 16.91 -4.81
C ILE A 66 -6.39 16.67 -4.18
N ASP A 67 -7.36 17.54 -4.44
CA ASP A 67 -8.67 17.50 -3.81
C ASP A 67 -9.46 16.25 -4.27
N VAL A 68 -9.33 15.82 -5.53
CA VAL A 68 -9.91 14.55 -6.01
C VAL A 68 -9.33 13.36 -5.25
N TRP A 69 -8.01 13.20 -5.23
CA TRP A 69 -7.36 12.04 -4.60
C TRP A 69 -7.59 11.95 -3.10
N ARG A 70 -7.72 13.09 -2.40
CA ARG A 70 -8.02 13.12 -0.97
C ARG A 70 -9.47 12.79 -0.62
N ASN A 71 -10.39 12.99 -1.57
CA ASN A 71 -11.82 12.75 -1.38
C ASN A 71 -12.27 11.38 -1.88
N LEU A 72 -11.41 10.65 -2.62
CA LEU A 72 -11.70 9.30 -3.07
C LEU A 72 -11.64 8.31 -1.89
N PRO A 73 -12.67 7.46 -1.69
CA PRO A 73 -12.61 6.38 -0.71
C PRO A 73 -11.46 5.42 -1.04
N LEU A 74 -10.56 5.19 -0.08
CA LEU A 74 -9.43 4.26 -0.25
C LEU A 74 -9.91 2.87 -0.71
N VAL A 75 -11.05 2.41 -0.17
CA VAL A 75 -11.66 1.12 -0.52
C VAL A 75 -12.01 1.04 -2.02
N LEU A 76 -12.52 2.12 -2.62
CA LEU A 76 -12.79 2.15 -4.06
C LEU A 76 -11.49 2.14 -4.86
N MET A 77 -10.44 2.78 -4.35
CA MET A 77 -9.13 2.83 -4.98
C MET A 77 -8.49 1.44 -5.04
N ILE A 78 -8.49 0.70 -3.92
CA ILE A 78 -7.97 -0.69 -3.89
C ILE A 78 -8.83 -1.63 -4.74
N LEU A 79 -10.17 -1.46 -4.75
CA LEU A 79 -11.06 -2.26 -5.58
C LEU A 79 -10.82 -2.01 -7.07
N TYR A 80 -10.71 -0.75 -7.46
CA TYR A 80 -10.41 -0.36 -8.83
C TYR A 80 -9.08 -0.93 -9.28
N LEU A 81 -8.03 -0.85 -8.45
CA LEU A 81 -6.75 -1.49 -8.74
C LEU A 81 -6.88 -3.00 -8.89
N ALA A 82 -7.67 -3.69 -8.06
CA ALA A 82 -7.85 -5.13 -8.18
C ALA A 82 -8.51 -5.55 -9.52
N ILE A 83 -9.53 -4.81 -9.99
CA ILE A 83 -10.30 -5.19 -11.18
C ILE A 83 -9.79 -4.58 -12.48
N ALA A 84 -9.28 -3.35 -12.44
CA ALA A 84 -8.97 -2.55 -13.62
C ALA A 84 -7.48 -2.57 -14.00
N LEU A 85 -6.61 -3.19 -13.18
CA LEU A 85 -5.18 -3.28 -13.49
C LEU A 85 -4.96 -4.03 -14.82
N PRO A 86 -4.43 -3.36 -15.87
CA PRO A 86 -4.27 -3.97 -17.18
C PRO A 86 -3.19 -5.05 -17.17
N LYS A 87 -3.32 -6.07 -18.02
CA LYS A 87 -2.36 -7.20 -18.13
C LYS A 87 -0.89 -6.74 -18.24
N PRO A 88 -0.53 -5.77 -19.11
CA PRO A 88 0.88 -5.36 -19.21
C PRO A 88 1.48 -4.85 -17.91
N TRP A 89 0.68 -4.20 -17.05
CA TRP A 89 1.13 -3.73 -15.75
C TRP A 89 1.26 -4.87 -14.72
N ARG A 90 0.40 -5.89 -14.81
CA ARG A 90 0.51 -7.11 -13.99
C ARG A 90 1.81 -7.84 -14.33
N ASP A 91 2.05 -8.05 -15.62
CA ASP A 91 3.25 -8.74 -16.11
C ASP A 91 4.52 -7.95 -15.74
N ALA A 92 4.49 -6.62 -15.84
CA ALA A 92 5.60 -5.77 -15.42
C ALA A 92 5.85 -5.83 -13.90
N TYR A 93 4.79 -5.92 -13.10
CA TYR A 93 4.92 -6.10 -11.66
C TYR A 93 5.52 -7.46 -11.30
N GLU A 94 5.06 -8.55 -11.93
CA GLU A 94 5.63 -9.89 -11.70
C GLU A 94 7.12 -9.96 -12.06
N GLN A 95 7.55 -9.21 -13.09
CA GLN A 95 8.94 -9.13 -13.50
C GLN A 95 9.80 -8.22 -12.61
N ALA A 96 9.20 -7.16 -12.04
CA ALA A 96 9.91 -6.14 -11.26
C ALA A 96 9.69 -6.27 -9.74
N ALA A 97 8.90 -7.26 -9.30
CA ALA A 97 8.62 -7.51 -7.90
C ALA A 97 9.93 -7.80 -7.16
N PRO A 98 10.29 -7.00 -6.14
CA PRO A 98 11.51 -7.24 -5.38
C PRO A 98 11.45 -8.55 -4.60
N ASP A 99 12.60 -9.23 -4.50
CA ASP A 99 12.74 -10.52 -3.79
C ASP A 99 12.37 -10.45 -2.30
N PHE A 100 12.37 -9.27 -1.69
CA PHE A 100 11.98 -9.08 -0.30
C PHE A 100 10.45 -9.16 -0.08
N LEU A 101 9.65 -9.11 -1.15
CA LEU A 101 8.21 -9.32 -1.04
C LEU A 101 7.91 -10.81 -0.76
N PRO A 102 6.90 -11.13 0.06
CA PRO A 102 6.43 -12.51 0.23
C PRO A 102 6.02 -13.11 -1.11
N GLU A 103 6.21 -14.43 -1.29
CA GLU A 103 5.78 -15.16 -2.51
C GLU A 103 4.31 -14.94 -2.86
N ALA A 104 3.48 -14.73 -1.83
CA ALA A 104 2.08 -14.39 -1.97
C ALA A 104 1.86 -13.10 -2.78
N LEU A 105 2.73 -12.10 -2.66
CA LEU A 105 2.65 -10.85 -3.44
C LEU A 105 3.38 -10.95 -4.78
N GLN A 106 4.36 -11.83 -4.93
CA GLN A 106 5.11 -11.99 -6.19
C GLN A 106 4.30 -12.74 -7.27
N THR A 107 3.29 -13.52 -6.87
CA THR A 107 2.55 -14.38 -7.79
C THR A 107 1.25 -13.70 -8.26
N GLY A 108 0.95 -13.73 -9.57
CA GLY A 108 -0.30 -13.23 -10.17
C GLY A 108 -1.61 -13.84 -9.64
N ARG A 109 -1.55 -14.78 -8.69
CA ARG A 109 -2.70 -15.36 -7.98
C ARG A 109 -3.44 -14.35 -7.09
N VAL A 110 -2.84 -13.22 -6.75
CA VAL A 110 -3.52 -12.13 -6.00
C VAL A 110 -4.55 -11.39 -6.86
N PHE A 111 -4.37 -11.40 -8.19
CA PHE A 111 -5.19 -10.65 -9.15
C PHE A 111 -6.09 -11.56 -10.02
N ALA A 112 -6.23 -12.83 -9.64
CA ALA A 112 -6.98 -13.87 -10.35
C ALA A 112 -8.35 -14.12 -9.71
#